data_AF-A0A8C5SLT8-F1
#
_entry.id   AF-A0A8C5SLT8-F1
#
_cell.length_a   1.000
_cell.length_b   1.000
_cell.length_c   1.000
_cell.angle_alpha   90.00
_cell.angle_beta   90.00
_cell.angle_gamma   90.00
#
_symmetry.space_group_name_H-M   'P 1'
#
loop_
_entity.id
_entity.type
_entity.pdbx_description
1 polymer ?
#
loop_
_entity_poly.entity_id
_entity_poly.type
_entity_poly.pdbx_seq_one_letter_code
_entity_poly.pdbx_strand_id
1 'polypeptide(L)'
;MQNIRTSLTAEQQTTFNTVLIREKLKKENIINDLSDKLKLIKQQQERDKDLIESLSEDRARLLEEKKKLEEEVNKLKNSYLVSSTCLPPILEPSGACAADFTSETECLSSDTAEEGKIDSTLETSMMTMSQSMSSVSLRHSEKIAIRDFQVGDLVLIILDERHDNYVLFTVSPTLYFLHSESLAALDLKPASGTSRRPWVLGKVMEKEYCQAKKAQNRFKVPLGTKFYRVKAVPWNKKV
;
A
#
# COMPACT_ATOMS: atom_id res chain seq x y z
N MET A 1 -47.93 21.52 -58.81
CA MET A 1 -46.64 21.95 -58.22
C MET A 1 -46.72 22.14 -56.70
N GLN A 2 -47.70 22.88 -56.17
CA GLN A 2 -47.78 23.21 -54.73
C GLN A 2 -48.06 22.00 -53.81
N ASN A 3 -48.95 21.08 -54.22
CA ASN A 3 -49.28 19.86 -53.47
C ASN A 3 -48.11 18.86 -53.33
N ILE A 4 -47.17 18.86 -54.29
CA ILE A 4 -46.00 17.97 -54.26
C ILE A 4 -45.00 18.48 -53.22
N ARG A 5 -44.81 19.80 -53.13
CA ARG A 5 -43.93 20.42 -52.12
C ARG A 5 -44.44 20.19 -50.70
N THR A 6 -45.73 20.37 -50.47
CA THR A 6 -46.33 20.11 -49.13
C THR A 6 -46.22 18.64 -48.74
N SER A 7 -46.42 17.71 -49.68
CA SER A 7 -46.24 16.28 -49.44
C SER A 7 -44.80 15.92 -49.08
N LEU A 8 -43.82 16.47 -49.80
CA LEU A 8 -42.40 16.20 -49.55
C LEU A 8 -41.96 16.71 -48.16
N THR A 9 -42.42 17.90 -47.77
CA THR A 9 -42.10 18.45 -46.44
C THR A 9 -42.74 17.61 -45.32
N ALA A 10 -43.97 17.11 -45.50
CA ALA A 10 -44.62 16.23 -44.54
C ALA A 10 -43.88 14.89 -44.38
N GLU A 11 -43.41 14.30 -45.49
CA GLU A 11 -42.63 13.06 -45.48
C GLU A 11 -41.26 13.22 -44.78
N GLN A 12 -40.57 14.34 -45.03
CA GLN A 12 -39.34 14.69 -44.32
C GLN A 12 -39.56 14.85 -42.82
N GLN A 13 -40.65 15.52 -42.42
CA GLN A 13 -40.99 15.71 -41.01
C GLN A 13 -41.31 14.37 -40.32
N THR A 14 -42.05 13.47 -40.98
CA THR A 14 -42.31 12.13 -40.44
C THR A 14 -41.02 11.35 -40.26
N THR A 15 -40.13 11.38 -41.26
CA THR A 15 -38.83 10.68 -41.19
C THR A 15 -37.98 11.20 -40.04
N PHE A 16 -37.89 12.53 -39.87
CA PHE A 16 -37.19 13.16 -38.76
C PHE A 16 -37.78 12.73 -37.41
N ASN A 17 -39.11 12.80 -37.26
CA ASN A 17 -39.80 12.40 -36.03
C ASN A 17 -39.56 10.93 -35.69
N THR A 18 -39.56 10.02 -36.67
CA THR A 18 -39.27 8.60 -36.46
C THR A 18 -37.84 8.38 -35.97
N VAL A 19 -36.85 9.05 -36.57
CA VAL A 19 -35.45 8.95 -36.12
C VAL A 19 -35.30 9.51 -34.71
N LEU A 20 -35.93 10.66 -34.43
CA LEU A 20 -35.88 11.29 -33.11
C LEU A 20 -36.45 10.37 -32.01
N ILE A 21 -37.60 9.73 -32.26
CA ILE A 21 -38.21 8.78 -31.33
C ILE A 21 -37.29 7.57 -31.11
N ARG A 22 -36.72 7.01 -32.17
CA ARG A 22 -35.81 5.87 -32.09
C ARG A 22 -34.57 6.21 -31.24
N GLU A 23 -33.94 7.35 -31.49
CA GLU A 23 -32.76 7.78 -30.75
C GLU A 23 -33.10 8.16 -29.31
N LYS A 24 -34.26 8.75 -29.05
CA LYS A 24 -34.76 9.01 -27.70
C LYS A 24 -34.92 7.69 -26.92
N LEU A 25 -35.56 6.69 -27.50
CA LEU A 25 -35.81 5.40 -26.86
C LEU A 25 -34.50 4.62 -26.61
N LYS A 26 -33.54 4.69 -27.54
CA LYS A 26 -32.20 4.12 -27.32
C LYS A 26 -31.50 4.76 -26.11
N LYS A 27 -31.53 6.11 -26.01
CA LYS A 27 -30.94 6.82 -24.87
C LYS A 27 -31.63 6.45 -23.56
N GLU A 28 -32.95 6.38 -23.55
CA GLU A 28 -33.74 6.01 -22.37
C GLU A 28 -33.41 4.58 -21.90
N ASN A 29 -33.31 3.63 -22.83
CA ASN A 29 -32.89 2.27 -22.50
C ASN A 29 -31.47 2.20 -21.90
N ILE A 30 -30.51 2.96 -22.45
CA ILE A 30 -29.15 3.03 -21.91
C ILE A 30 -29.15 3.64 -20.51
N ILE A 31 -29.92 4.70 -20.28
CA ILE A 31 -30.04 5.34 -18.97
C ILE A 31 -30.62 4.36 -17.94
N ASN A 32 -31.64 3.60 -18.31
CA ASN A 32 -32.26 2.61 -17.43
C ASN A 32 -31.28 1.48 -17.09
N ASP A 33 -30.61 0.90 -18.09
CA ASP A 33 -29.60 -0.15 -17.86
C ASP A 33 -28.45 0.33 -16.96
N LEU A 34 -27.95 1.55 -17.17
CA LEU A 34 -26.91 2.14 -16.31
C LEU A 34 -27.42 2.40 -14.89
N SER A 35 -28.67 2.84 -14.75
CA SER A 35 -29.30 3.10 -13.44
C SER A 35 -29.49 1.80 -12.65
N ASP A 36 -29.91 0.73 -13.31
CA ASP A 36 -30.08 -0.60 -12.71
C ASP A 36 -28.73 -1.18 -12.29
N LYS A 37 -27.70 -1.08 -13.15
CA LYS A 37 -26.33 -1.49 -12.81
C LYS A 37 -25.78 -0.70 -11.61
N LEU A 38 -26.01 0.61 -11.56
CA LEU A 38 -25.59 1.45 -10.45
C LEU A 38 -26.29 1.04 -9.14
N LYS A 39 -27.60 0.75 -9.20
CA LYS A 39 -28.38 0.27 -8.06
C LYS A 39 -27.85 -1.07 -7.55
N LEU A 40 -27.55 -2.00 -8.46
CA LEU A 40 -27.00 -3.31 -8.12
C LEU A 40 -25.63 -3.21 -7.44
N ILE A 41 -24.71 -2.42 -8.02
CA ILE A 41 -23.37 -2.21 -7.45
C ILE A 41 -23.46 -1.55 -6.08
N LYS A 42 -24.33 -0.55 -5.92
CA LYS A 42 -24.54 0.13 -4.64
C LYS A 42 -25.08 -0.83 -3.57
N GLN A 43 -26.01 -1.72 -3.93
CA GLN A 43 -26.53 -2.72 -3.00
C GLN A 43 -25.48 -3.78 -2.63
N GLN A 44 -24.63 -4.19 -3.58
CA GLN A 44 -23.51 -5.07 -3.29
C GLN A 44 -22.51 -4.40 -2.33
N GLN A 45 -22.18 -3.12 -2.58
CA GLN A 45 -21.28 -2.36 -1.72
C GLN A 45 -21.78 -2.27 -0.27
N GLU A 46 -23.08 -2.10 -0.06
CA GLU A 46 -23.64 -2.08 1.31
C GLU A 46 -23.50 -3.45 1.98
N ARG A 47 -23.79 -4.54 1.26
CA ARG A 47 -23.60 -5.91 1.80
C ARG A 47 -22.13 -6.20 2.13
N ASP A 48 -21.21 -5.77 1.29
CA ASP A 48 -19.78 -5.96 1.52
C ASP A 48 -19.31 -5.13 2.72
N LYS A 49 -19.85 -3.92 2.89
CA LYS A 49 -19.59 -3.05 4.05
C LYS A 49 -20.05 -3.72 5.35
N ASP A 50 -21.27 -4.25 5.39
CA ASP A 50 -21.81 -4.93 6.58
C ASP A 50 -21.00 -6.21 6.90
N LEU A 51 -20.58 -6.95 5.88
CA LEU A 51 -19.74 -8.13 6.06
C LEU A 51 -18.36 -7.78 6.63
N ILE A 52 -17.73 -6.71 6.13
CA ILE A 52 -16.43 -6.24 6.62
C ILE A 52 -16.53 -5.79 8.07
N GLU A 53 -17.61 -5.11 8.45
CA GLU A 53 -17.87 -4.68 9.83
C GLU A 53 -17.97 -5.91 10.76
N SER A 54 -18.81 -6.89 10.41
CA SER A 54 -18.94 -8.14 11.17
C SER A 54 -17.62 -8.90 11.30
N LEU A 55 -16.86 -9.07 10.22
CA LEU A 55 -15.55 -9.74 10.29
C LEU A 55 -14.53 -8.98 11.14
N SER A 56 -14.63 -7.65 11.18
CA SER A 56 -13.76 -6.80 12.00
C SER A 56 -14.08 -6.95 13.48
N GLU A 57 -15.37 -7.03 13.83
CA GLU A 57 -15.81 -7.33 15.19
C GLU A 57 -15.39 -8.73 15.64
N ASP A 58 -15.57 -9.74 14.79
CA ASP A 58 -15.15 -11.12 15.05
C ASP A 58 -13.65 -11.20 15.30
N ARG A 59 -12.85 -10.51 14.47
CA ARG A 59 -11.40 -10.42 14.64
C ARG A 59 -11.02 -9.76 15.96
N ALA A 60 -11.71 -8.71 16.38
CA ALA A 60 -11.45 -8.03 17.65
C ALA A 60 -11.73 -8.97 18.84
N ARG A 61 -12.85 -9.70 18.82
CA ARG A 61 -13.18 -10.69 19.85
C ARG A 61 -12.15 -11.82 19.93
N LEU A 62 -11.74 -12.35 18.79
CA LEU A 62 -10.71 -13.40 18.73
C LEU A 62 -9.35 -12.93 19.25
N LEU A 63 -8.97 -11.67 19.00
CA LEU A 63 -7.73 -11.10 19.53
C LEU A 63 -7.76 -10.95 21.06
N GLU A 64 -8.91 -10.56 21.61
CA GLU A 64 -9.08 -10.47 23.07
C GLU A 64 -9.08 -11.85 23.74
N GLU A 65 -9.77 -12.83 23.15
CA GLU A 65 -9.74 -14.21 23.64
C GLU A 65 -8.33 -14.80 23.58
N LYS A 66 -7.62 -14.59 22.47
CA LYS A 66 -6.22 -15.00 22.33
C LYS A 66 -5.34 -14.38 23.42
N LYS A 67 -5.48 -13.08 23.67
CA LYS A 67 -4.71 -12.38 24.72
C LYS A 67 -4.98 -12.98 26.09
N LYS A 68 -6.25 -13.22 26.43
CA LYS A 68 -6.63 -13.88 27.69
C LYS A 68 -6.03 -15.28 27.83
N LEU A 69 -6.04 -16.08 26.76
CA LEU A 69 -5.41 -17.40 26.77
C LEU A 69 -3.89 -17.32 26.91
N GLU A 70 -3.23 -16.36 26.26
CA GLU A 70 -1.79 -16.12 26.42
C GLU A 70 -1.44 -15.72 27.87
N GLU A 71 -2.26 -14.89 28.52
CA GLU A 71 -2.12 -14.51 29.93
C GLU A 71 -2.27 -15.73 30.86
N GLU A 72 -3.28 -16.58 30.64
CA GLU A 72 -3.47 -17.81 31.43
C GLU A 72 -2.31 -18.82 31.23
N VAL A 73 -1.81 -18.98 30.00
CA VAL A 73 -0.63 -19.82 29.73
C VAL A 73 0.60 -19.28 30.46
N ASN A 74 0.81 -17.96 30.44
CA ASN A 74 1.94 -17.34 31.13
C ASN A 74 1.82 -17.50 32.66
N LYS A 75 0.62 -17.37 33.21
CA LYS A 75 0.33 -17.60 34.64
C LYS A 75 0.59 -19.05 35.04
N LEU A 76 0.16 -20.03 34.25
CA LEU A 76 0.44 -21.45 34.47
C LEU A 76 1.95 -21.74 34.42
N LYS A 77 2.67 -21.17 33.44
CA LYS A 77 4.13 -21.29 33.32
C LYS A 77 4.85 -20.74 34.55
N ASN A 78 4.43 -19.58 35.04
CA ASN A 78 5.00 -18.97 36.24
C ASN A 78 4.67 -19.75 37.52
N SER A 79 3.45 -20.28 37.65
CA SER A 79 3.05 -21.15 38.77
C SER A 79 3.89 -22.44 38.85
N TYR A 80 4.23 -23.02 37.69
CA TYR A 80 5.09 -24.21 37.62
C TYR A 80 6.53 -23.94 38.07
N LEU A 81 7.06 -22.74 37.84
CA LEU A 81 8.40 -22.33 38.29
C LEU A 81 8.48 -22.07 39.79
N VAL A 82 7.39 -21.63 40.43
CA VAL A 82 7.33 -21.33 41.87
C VAL A 82 7.04 -22.58 42.72
N SER A 83 6.50 -23.65 42.13
CA SER A 83 6.14 -24.89 42.86
C SER A 83 7.30 -25.91 43.01
N SER A 84 8.50 -25.60 42.50
CA SER A 84 9.66 -26.49 42.53
C SER A 84 10.71 -26.07 43.58
N THR A 85 10.30 -25.94 44.85
CA THR A 85 11.22 -25.97 45.99
C THR A 85 10.48 -26.54 47.20
N CYS A 86 10.39 -27.86 47.29
CA CYS A 86 10.23 -28.54 48.58
C CYS A 86 10.50 -30.05 48.44
N LEU A 87 11.71 -30.50 48.76
CA LEU A 87 11.95 -31.83 49.38
C LEU A 87 13.21 -31.75 50.29
N PRO A 88 13.17 -32.32 51.51
CA PRO A 88 14.25 -32.26 52.51
C PRO A 88 15.30 -33.39 52.31
N PRO A 89 16.44 -33.38 53.05
CA PRO A 89 17.62 -34.18 52.75
C PRO A 89 17.54 -35.58 53.37
N ILE A 90 18.01 -36.60 52.63
CA ILE A 90 18.30 -37.93 53.18
C ILE A 90 19.78 -38.22 52.96
N LEU A 91 20.46 -38.40 54.09
CA LEU A 91 21.86 -38.82 54.27
C LEU A 91 22.09 -40.28 53.87
N GLU A 92 23.40 -40.62 53.78
CA GLU A 92 24.08 -41.92 54.02
C GLU A 92 24.85 -42.54 52.82
N PRO A 93 25.95 -43.29 53.05
CA PRO A 93 27.31 -42.82 52.74
C PRO A 93 28.13 -43.84 51.90
N SER A 94 29.43 -43.54 51.77
CA SER A 94 30.53 -44.47 51.51
C SER A 94 30.68 -45.06 50.09
N GLY A 95 31.84 -44.74 49.48
CA GLY A 95 32.51 -45.69 48.58
C GLY A 95 33.35 -45.11 47.44
N ALA A 96 34.59 -44.74 47.74
CA ALA A 96 35.78 -44.84 46.87
C ALA A 96 35.95 -43.91 45.63
N CYS A 97 36.86 -42.93 45.81
CA CYS A 97 38.04 -42.57 45.00
C CYS A 97 38.01 -42.66 43.46
N ALA A 98 38.29 -41.54 42.78
CA ALA A 98 39.64 -41.22 42.24
C ALA A 98 39.65 -39.90 41.42
N ALA A 99 40.55 -38.98 41.81
CA ALA A 99 41.41 -38.06 41.03
C ALA A 99 40.82 -37.22 39.86
N ASP A 100 41.11 -35.92 39.69
CA ASP A 100 41.88 -34.95 40.46
C ASP A 100 41.53 -33.52 39.98
N PHE A 101 41.76 -32.55 40.86
CA PHE A 101 41.48 -31.12 40.73
C PHE A 101 42.53 -30.37 39.90
N THR A 102 42.19 -29.19 39.37
CA THR A 102 42.69 -27.88 39.88
C THR A 102 42.13 -26.70 39.07
N SER A 103 41.14 -26.03 39.68
CA SER A 103 40.88 -24.61 39.52
C SER A 103 41.79 -23.83 40.46
N GLU A 104 42.10 -22.59 40.11
CA GLU A 104 42.51 -21.56 41.08
C GLU A 104 41.75 -20.25 40.80
N THR A 105 41.16 -19.68 41.86
CA THR A 105 41.18 -18.21 42.16
C THR A 105 40.14 -17.37 41.34
N GLU A 106 39.10 -16.69 41.85
CA GLU A 106 38.63 -16.15 43.17
C GLU A 106 37.11 -15.87 43.03
N CYS A 107 36.21 -16.27 43.94
CA CYS A 107 35.76 -15.63 45.19
C CYS A 107 35.03 -14.27 45.06
N LEU A 108 33.99 -14.12 45.90
CA LEU A 108 33.14 -12.94 46.23
C LEU A 108 31.82 -12.83 45.45
N SER A 109 30.70 -13.37 45.96
CA SER A 109 29.83 -12.86 47.04
C SER A 109 29.00 -11.64 46.63
N SER A 110 27.70 -11.84 46.37
CA SER A 110 26.60 -11.35 47.22
C SER A 110 25.24 -11.49 46.53
N ASP A 111 24.36 -12.24 47.17
CA ASP A 111 22.91 -12.17 47.03
C ASP A 111 22.39 -10.75 47.23
N THR A 112 21.31 -10.38 46.52
CA THR A 112 20.01 -10.08 47.14
C THR A 112 18.95 -9.99 46.05
N ALA A 113 17.85 -10.73 46.26
CA ALA A 113 16.55 -10.43 45.69
C ALA A 113 16.11 -9.02 46.09
N GLU A 114 15.31 -8.37 45.25
CA GLU A 114 14.08 -7.69 45.69
C GLU A 114 13.25 -7.22 44.49
N GLU A 115 11.96 -7.15 44.78
CA GLU A 115 10.80 -7.15 43.94
C GLU A 115 10.38 -5.74 43.48
N GLY A 116 9.57 -5.65 42.43
CA GLY A 116 8.53 -4.62 42.30
C GLY A 116 8.93 -3.18 41.99
N LYS A 117 8.69 -2.74 40.73
CA LYS A 117 8.14 -1.40 40.49
C LYS A 117 7.40 -1.33 39.16
N ILE A 118 6.08 -1.31 39.26
CA ILE A 118 5.18 -0.83 38.22
C ILE A 118 5.11 0.70 38.25
N ASP A 119 5.05 1.23 37.04
CA ASP A 119 4.33 2.43 36.62
C ASP A 119 5.02 3.81 36.68
N SER A 120 4.69 4.62 35.67
CA SER A 120 4.99 6.05 35.46
C SER A 120 5.90 6.42 34.27
N THR A 121 5.76 5.81 33.09
CA THR A 121 6.18 6.48 31.83
C THR A 121 5.38 6.11 30.56
N LEU A 122 4.44 5.16 30.62
CA LEU A 122 3.73 4.69 29.43
C LEU A 122 2.42 5.44 29.11
N GLU A 123 1.91 6.27 30.05
CA GLU A 123 0.67 7.04 29.91
C GLU A 123 0.87 8.47 29.34
N THR A 124 1.97 8.74 28.62
CA THR A 124 2.12 9.99 27.84
C THR A 124 2.36 9.70 26.35
N SER A 125 2.33 8.43 25.93
CA SER A 125 2.64 8.03 24.56
C SER A 125 1.40 7.83 23.66
N MET A 126 0.20 8.13 24.15
CA MET A 126 -1.06 7.90 23.42
C MET A 126 -1.59 9.11 22.63
N MET A 127 -0.94 10.27 22.70
CA MET A 127 -1.32 11.48 21.93
C MET A 127 -0.33 11.93 20.85
N THR A 128 0.68 11.13 20.51
CA THR A 128 1.61 11.39 19.38
C THR A 128 1.46 10.43 18.20
N MET A 129 0.32 9.73 18.13
CA MET A 129 -0.06 8.79 17.05
C MET A 129 -0.43 9.47 15.71
N SER A 130 0.12 10.65 15.39
CA SER A 130 -0.13 11.33 14.10
C SER A 130 1.10 11.89 13.39
N GLN A 131 2.33 11.66 13.89
CA GLN A 131 3.54 12.14 13.18
C GLN A 131 4.69 11.13 13.01
N SER A 132 4.47 9.86 13.32
CA SER A 132 5.51 8.83 13.20
C SER A 132 4.98 7.55 12.56
N MET A 133 4.62 7.59 11.28
CA MET A 133 4.37 6.38 10.50
C MET A 133 5.56 6.04 9.58
N SER A 134 6.28 5.01 10.02
CA SER A 134 6.89 3.94 9.18
C SER A 134 8.27 4.14 8.56
N SER A 135 9.29 4.43 9.38
CA SER A 135 10.61 3.85 9.11
C SER A 135 10.58 2.36 9.48
N VAL A 136 10.70 1.47 8.48
CA VAL A 136 11.15 0.05 8.57
C VAL A 136 10.11 -1.10 8.49
N SER A 137 8.78 -0.91 8.47
CA SER A 137 7.82 -2.06 8.43
C SER A 137 6.62 -1.99 7.46
N LEU A 138 6.79 -1.50 6.22
CA LEU A 138 5.83 -1.72 5.13
C LEU A 138 6.56 -2.24 3.90
N ARG A 139 7.06 -3.48 3.97
CA ARG A 139 7.49 -4.21 2.78
C ARG A 139 6.23 -4.42 1.93
N HIS A 140 6.04 -3.58 0.92
CA HIS A 140 4.93 -3.56 -0.05
C HIS A 140 3.62 -2.91 0.44
N SER A 141 3.60 -1.61 0.77
CA SER A 141 2.31 -0.92 0.70
C SER A 141 1.88 -0.82 -0.77
N GLU A 142 0.71 -1.34 -1.14
CA GLU A 142 0.08 -1.14 -2.46
C GLU A 142 -0.41 0.32 -2.68
N LYS A 143 0.10 1.27 -1.88
CA LYS A 143 -0.21 2.69 -1.97
C LYS A 143 0.75 3.35 -2.96
N ILE A 144 0.19 4.14 -3.86
CA ILE A 144 0.97 4.93 -4.82
C ILE A 144 1.61 6.11 -4.07
N ALA A 145 2.93 6.20 -4.08
CA ALA A 145 3.67 7.37 -3.60
C ALA A 145 3.42 8.55 -4.55
N ILE A 146 3.29 9.76 -4.00
CA ILE A 146 3.04 11.00 -4.75
C ILE A 146 4.08 12.10 -4.47
N ARG A 147 4.99 11.86 -3.52
CA ARG A 147 6.08 12.76 -3.07
C ARG A 147 7.23 11.92 -2.53
N ASP A 148 8.40 12.55 -2.39
CA ASP A 148 9.56 12.02 -1.66
C ASP A 148 9.98 10.59 -2.04
N PHE A 149 9.86 10.27 -3.34
CA PHE A 149 10.03 8.91 -3.88
C PHE A 149 11.34 8.24 -3.43
N GLN A 150 11.21 7.03 -2.89
CA GLN A 150 12.30 6.15 -2.50
C GLN A 150 12.36 4.90 -3.38
N VAL A 151 13.50 4.22 -3.34
CA VAL A 151 13.67 2.93 -4.00
C VAL A 151 12.69 1.93 -3.39
N GLY A 152 11.93 1.25 -4.24
CA GLY A 152 10.88 0.32 -3.86
C GLY A 152 9.48 0.92 -3.80
N ASP A 153 9.32 2.23 -3.96
CA ASP A 153 8.00 2.87 -3.96
C ASP A 153 7.20 2.47 -5.20
N LEU A 154 5.90 2.23 -4.99
CA LEU A 154 4.92 2.10 -6.06
C LEU A 154 4.56 3.49 -6.58
N VAL A 155 4.64 3.70 -7.89
CA VAL A 155 4.44 5.01 -8.51
C VAL A 155 3.55 4.91 -9.75
N LEU A 156 2.80 5.99 -10.00
CA LEU A 156 2.06 6.18 -11.24
C LEU A 156 2.94 6.95 -12.23
N ILE A 157 3.18 6.36 -13.39
CA ILE A 157 3.97 6.94 -14.48
C ILE A 157 2.98 7.39 -15.56
N ILE A 158 3.03 8.66 -15.94
CA ILE A 158 2.12 9.28 -16.90
C ILE A 158 2.89 9.89 -18.07
N LEU A 159 2.29 9.94 -19.24
CA LEU A 159 2.81 10.70 -20.38
C LEU A 159 2.55 12.19 -20.14
N ASP A 160 3.61 13.00 -20.08
CA ASP A 160 3.51 14.44 -20.07
C ASP A 160 3.70 14.98 -21.49
N GLU A 161 2.63 15.52 -22.08
CA GLU A 161 2.63 16.05 -23.45
C GLU A 161 3.48 17.32 -23.60
N ARG A 162 3.66 18.10 -22.54
CA ARG A 162 4.47 19.34 -22.56
C ARG A 162 5.93 18.99 -22.77
N HIS A 163 6.38 17.97 -22.05
CA HIS A 163 7.75 17.49 -22.12
C HIS A 163 7.94 16.41 -23.19
N ASP A 164 6.86 15.84 -23.72
CA ASP A 164 6.87 14.70 -24.65
C ASP A 164 7.66 13.50 -24.09
N ASN A 165 7.53 13.28 -22.79
CA ASN A 165 8.25 12.27 -22.02
C ASN A 165 7.33 11.67 -20.95
N TYR A 166 7.65 10.46 -20.49
CA TYR A 166 7.01 9.88 -19.31
C TYR A 166 7.58 10.47 -18.03
N VAL A 167 6.71 10.81 -17.08
CA VAL A 167 7.06 11.37 -15.76
C VAL A 167 6.31 10.63 -14.66
N LEU A 168 6.84 10.62 -13.45
CA LEU A 168 6.08 10.18 -12.28
C LEU A 168 5.05 11.25 -11.91
N PHE A 169 3.83 10.82 -11.62
CA PHE A 169 2.80 11.69 -11.05
C PHE A 169 3.24 12.15 -9.66
N THR A 170 3.35 13.46 -9.48
CA THR A 170 3.71 14.06 -8.19
C THR A 170 2.92 15.32 -7.94
N VAL A 171 2.68 15.61 -6.66
CA VAL A 171 2.17 16.92 -6.21
C VAL A 171 3.30 17.90 -5.87
N SER A 172 4.56 17.48 -6.04
CA SER A 172 5.75 18.32 -5.83
C SER A 172 6.05 19.18 -7.05
N PRO A 173 6.69 20.36 -6.89
CA PRO A 173 7.13 21.17 -8.03
C PRO A 173 8.31 20.54 -8.80
N THR A 174 9.01 19.58 -8.19
CA THR A 174 10.15 18.89 -8.81
C THR A 174 9.69 17.84 -9.80
N LEU A 175 10.24 17.87 -11.02
CA LEU A 175 9.96 16.88 -12.07
C LEU A 175 10.74 15.58 -11.86
N TYR A 176 10.10 14.45 -12.20
CA TYR A 176 10.68 13.11 -12.13
C TYR A 176 10.49 12.39 -13.46
N PHE A 177 11.46 12.50 -14.36
CA PHE A 177 11.42 11.88 -15.68
C PHE A 177 11.74 10.39 -15.62
N LEU A 178 11.00 9.58 -16.37
CA LEU A 178 11.32 8.18 -16.56
C LEU A 178 12.59 8.03 -17.41
N HIS A 179 13.48 7.12 -17.01
CA HIS A 179 14.68 6.77 -17.76
C HIS A 179 14.34 5.97 -19.03
N SER A 180 15.08 6.20 -20.13
CA SER A 180 14.84 5.52 -21.42
C SER A 180 14.98 3.99 -21.34
N GLU A 181 15.89 3.50 -20.52
CA GLU A 181 16.07 2.05 -20.26
C GLU A 181 14.82 1.39 -19.66
N SER A 182 14.00 2.13 -18.93
CA SER A 182 12.78 1.59 -18.32
C SER A 182 11.60 1.51 -19.28
N LEU A 183 11.67 2.15 -20.45
CA LEU A 183 10.56 2.19 -21.40
C LEU A 183 10.21 0.79 -21.91
N ALA A 184 11.21 0.02 -22.33
CA ALA A 184 11.01 -1.32 -22.87
C ALA A 184 10.42 -2.28 -21.82
N ALA A 185 10.91 -2.23 -20.58
CA ALA A 185 10.39 -3.08 -19.51
C ALA A 185 8.93 -2.77 -19.16
N LEU A 186 8.51 -1.50 -19.25
CA LEU A 186 7.17 -1.02 -18.94
C LEU A 186 6.19 -1.03 -20.13
N ASP A 187 6.60 -1.62 -21.27
CA ASP A 187 5.85 -1.62 -22.54
C ASP A 187 5.46 -0.20 -23.01
N LEU A 188 6.34 0.78 -22.80
CA LEU A 188 6.16 2.17 -23.20
C LEU A 188 6.98 2.50 -24.46
N LYS A 189 6.45 3.42 -25.28
CA LYS A 189 7.09 3.82 -26.54
C LYS A 189 7.68 5.24 -26.44
N PRO A 190 8.92 5.47 -26.93
CA PRO A 190 9.59 6.77 -26.84
C PRO A 190 9.05 7.83 -27.80
N ALA A 191 8.55 7.44 -28.98
CA ALA A 191 8.27 8.38 -30.08
C ALA A 191 6.78 8.72 -30.25
N SER A 192 6.54 9.98 -30.60
CA SER A 192 5.26 10.56 -31.03
C SER A 192 4.92 10.04 -32.45
N GLY A 193 4.01 9.08 -32.56
CA GLY A 193 3.59 8.54 -33.87
C GLY A 193 2.74 7.28 -33.81
N THR A 194 2.79 6.54 -32.70
CA THR A 194 1.83 5.47 -32.38
C THR A 194 1.00 5.88 -31.17
N SER A 195 -0.15 5.23 -30.93
CA SER A 195 -0.89 5.43 -29.68
C SER A 195 0.01 5.06 -28.50
N ARG A 196 0.51 6.10 -27.82
CA ARG A 196 1.31 5.93 -26.62
C ARG A 196 0.37 5.63 -25.47
N ARG A 197 0.72 4.62 -24.67
CA ARG A 197 -0.01 4.30 -23.46
C ARG A 197 0.01 5.54 -22.55
N PRO A 198 -1.13 6.04 -22.09
CA PRO A 198 -1.18 7.32 -21.36
C PRO A 198 -0.55 7.22 -19.97
N TRP A 199 -0.64 6.04 -19.33
CA TRP A 199 -0.09 5.81 -18.01
C TRP A 199 0.19 4.32 -17.75
N VAL A 200 1.08 4.05 -16.80
CA VAL A 200 1.39 2.70 -16.28
C VAL A 200 1.81 2.80 -14.82
N LEU A 201 1.66 1.70 -14.08
CA LEU A 201 2.16 1.58 -12.72
C LEU A 201 3.54 0.91 -12.73
N GLY A 202 4.45 1.45 -11.93
CA GLY A 202 5.82 0.94 -11.83
C GLY A 202 6.36 1.00 -10.41
N LYS A 203 7.46 0.32 -10.19
CA LYS A 203 8.22 0.35 -8.93
C LYS A 203 9.54 1.07 -9.15
N VAL A 204 9.85 2.05 -8.32
CA VAL A 204 11.11 2.80 -8.40
C VAL A 204 12.29 1.89 -8.07
N MET A 205 13.29 1.86 -8.94
CA MET A 205 14.53 1.11 -8.77
C MET A 205 15.70 2.03 -8.41
N GLU A 206 15.84 3.13 -9.13
CA GLU A 206 16.93 4.08 -8.97
C GLU A 206 16.43 5.49 -9.26
N LYS A 207 17.02 6.50 -8.61
CA LYS A 207 16.80 7.91 -8.93
C LYS A 207 18.13 8.65 -8.98
N GLU A 208 18.30 9.46 -10.01
CA GLU A 208 19.47 10.30 -10.23
C GLU A 208 19.03 11.76 -10.24
N TYR A 209 19.78 12.63 -9.56
CA TYR A 209 19.55 14.07 -9.61
C TYR A 209 20.26 14.68 -10.81
N CYS A 210 19.53 15.43 -11.62
CA CYS A 210 20.01 16.02 -12.85
C CYS A 210 19.76 17.53 -12.89
N GLN A 211 20.56 18.23 -13.69
CA GLN A 211 20.36 19.63 -14.03
C GLN A 211 20.48 19.84 -15.53
N ALA A 212 19.54 20.57 -16.12
CA ALA A 212 19.56 20.92 -17.53
C ALA A 212 20.74 21.87 -17.83
N LYS A 213 21.73 21.39 -18.58
CA LYS A 213 22.91 22.20 -18.99
C LYS A 213 22.70 22.97 -20.30
N LYS A 214 21.67 22.65 -21.07
CA LYS A 214 21.36 23.24 -22.39
C LYS A 214 19.92 23.75 -22.40
N ALA A 215 19.70 24.92 -23.00
CA ALA A 215 18.35 25.49 -23.17
C ALA A 215 17.47 24.60 -24.05
N GLN A 216 18.05 24.08 -25.14
CA GLN A 216 17.41 23.04 -25.95
C GLN A 216 17.88 21.67 -25.46
N ASN A 217 17.01 20.96 -24.75
CA ASN A 217 17.28 19.62 -24.24
C ASN A 217 16.08 18.70 -24.48
N ARG A 218 16.33 17.38 -24.46
CA ARG A 218 15.33 16.34 -24.72
C ARG A 218 14.15 16.31 -23.75
N PHE A 219 14.28 16.96 -22.58
CA PHE A 219 13.24 17.04 -21.57
C PHE A 219 12.35 18.29 -21.76
N LYS A 220 12.70 19.18 -22.71
CA LYS A 220 11.99 20.44 -22.99
C LYS A 220 11.79 21.30 -21.74
N VAL A 221 12.79 21.32 -20.86
CA VAL A 221 12.82 22.17 -19.67
C VAL A 221 13.79 23.34 -19.86
N PRO A 222 13.60 24.48 -19.16
CA PRO A 222 14.56 25.59 -19.20
C PRO A 222 15.99 25.20 -18.79
N LEU A 223 16.98 25.98 -19.24
CA LEU A 223 18.35 25.83 -18.79
C LEU A 223 18.44 26.06 -17.27
N GLY A 224 19.22 25.23 -16.59
CA GLY A 224 19.42 25.30 -15.14
C GLY A 224 18.34 24.59 -14.32
N THR A 225 17.22 24.16 -14.92
CA THR A 225 16.18 23.40 -14.22
C THR A 225 16.75 22.11 -13.63
N LYS A 226 16.47 21.88 -12.35
CA LYS A 226 16.87 20.68 -11.62
C LYS A 226 15.70 19.71 -11.53
N PHE A 227 15.95 18.43 -11.76
CA PHE A 227 14.93 17.39 -11.82
C PHE A 227 15.55 16.03 -11.48
N TYR A 228 14.71 15.01 -11.28
CA TYR A 228 15.17 13.64 -11.14
C TYR A 228 14.95 12.84 -12.42
N ARG A 229 15.84 11.89 -12.67
CA ARG A 229 15.67 10.83 -13.67
C ARG A 229 15.55 9.50 -12.93
N VAL A 230 14.47 8.78 -13.18
CA VAL A 230 14.06 7.61 -12.39
C VAL A 230 14.05 6.37 -13.26
N LYS A 231 14.73 5.30 -12.82
CA LYS A 231 14.53 3.96 -13.38
C LYS A 231 13.40 3.27 -12.62
N ALA A 232 12.49 2.66 -13.36
CA ALA A 232 11.39 1.89 -12.80
C ALA A 232 11.22 0.56 -13.55
N VAL A 233 10.58 -0.39 -12.88
CA VAL A 233 10.18 -1.70 -13.43
C VAL A 233 8.67 -1.89 -13.31
N PRO A 234 8.05 -2.76 -14.13
CA PRO A 234 6.62 -3.05 -14.03
C PRO A 234 6.21 -3.47 -12.63
N TRP A 235 5.07 -2.94 -12.18
CA TRP A 235 4.41 -3.52 -11.02
C TRP A 235 3.59 -4.75 -11.45
N ASN A 236 4.18 -5.93 -11.27
CA ASN A 236 3.45 -7.19 -11.46
C ASN A 236 2.73 -7.56 -10.16
N LYS A 237 1.40 -7.48 -10.16
CA LYS A 237 0.58 -8.16 -9.15
C LYS A 237 0.60 -9.64 -9.53
N LYS A 238 1.35 -10.46 -8.79
CA LYS A 238 1.09 -11.91 -8.82
C LYS A 238 -0.33 -12.07 -8.28
N VAL A 239 -1.27 -12.30 -9.19
CA VAL A 239 -2.63 -12.71 -8.87
C VAL A 239 -2.60 -14.21 -8.59
#